data_AF-A0A7X8N5Q7-F1
#
_entry.id   AF-A0A7X8N5Q7-F1
#
_cell.length_a   1.000
_cell.length_b   1.000
_cell.length_c   1.000
_cell.angle_alpha   90.00
_cell.angle_beta   90.00
_cell.angle_gamma   90.00
#
_symmetry.space_group_name_H-M   'P 1'
#
loop_
_entity.id
_entity.type
_entity.pdbx_description
1 polymer ?
#
loop_
_entity_poly.entity_id
_entity_poly.type
_entity_poly.pdbx_seq_one_letter_code
_entity_poly.pdbx_strand_id
1 'polypeptide(L)'
;MMSKPFSKILFIIIFLSVFSGFSQQKIFNGDPDEAFKVARELAFNENRKQAQDTLQLILTKYPNYHDIRVFLASTYSWDGSYDKAETEYKYVLKKDLNRKDAWIGLIKNELWAEEPFKALETANKALDVFPDDDEIMYLKASAEENSNNPEDAFKTVQYLLNKNPLNKEALDYKKNLEQKLSYNSVGLLATVDLYSKVFDPMQYYTLKYSRQTKYGSIIGKINFSRRFEENGVQFEVDMYPKISKGFYAYLNFGLANTFLYPDIRYGAELYKSLPKSFEISLGFRSLKYNSTTNIYTGSIGWYTGNSYWSFRPYFTPGDSGTSKSGTLNYRKYRSDADNYFTISAGIGFSPEIYNFDFEGNEDNIIELQSQKLNLGYYFTSNNKKNAWGTKLGITHQEISFDPGNYFWIYSFGISWELKFR
;
A
#
# COMPACT_ATOMS: atom_id res chain seq x y z
N MET A 1 21.91 -69.48 45.77
CA MET A 1 22.98 -69.08 44.82
C MET A 1 22.67 -67.67 44.31
N MET A 2 23.18 -66.64 44.98
CA MET A 2 23.08 -65.25 44.54
C MET A 2 24.32 -64.92 43.70
N SER A 3 24.15 -64.54 42.44
CA SER A 3 25.26 -64.00 41.63
C SER A 3 24.84 -62.94 40.61
N LYS A 4 25.17 -61.69 40.98
CA LYS A 4 25.83 -60.68 40.15
C LYS A 4 25.14 -60.17 38.87
N PRO A 5 24.23 -59.18 38.98
CA PRO A 5 24.14 -58.07 38.02
C PRO A 5 24.73 -56.76 38.58
N PHE A 6 24.93 -56.67 39.91
CA PHE A 6 25.33 -55.44 40.59
C PHE A 6 26.76 -54.99 40.26
N SER A 7 27.67 -55.94 39.98
CA SER A 7 29.08 -55.63 39.70
C SER A 7 29.32 -54.99 38.33
N LYS A 8 28.42 -55.17 37.35
CA LYS A 8 28.56 -54.55 36.02
C LYS A 8 28.04 -53.11 36.00
N ILE A 9 27.01 -52.81 36.79
CA ILE A 9 26.47 -51.45 36.94
C ILE A 9 27.45 -50.56 37.73
N LEU A 10 28.08 -51.11 38.77
CA LEU A 10 29.10 -50.38 39.53
C LEU A 10 30.33 -50.04 38.67
N PHE A 11 30.72 -50.92 37.73
CA PHE A 11 31.83 -50.67 36.82
C PHE A 11 31.53 -49.57 35.79
N ILE A 12 30.28 -49.48 35.31
CA ILE A 12 29.83 -48.42 34.38
C ILE A 12 29.76 -47.05 35.08
N ILE A 13 29.32 -47.02 36.35
CA ILE A 13 29.29 -45.78 37.15
C ILE A 13 30.70 -45.30 37.49
N ILE A 14 31.65 -46.21 37.77
CA ILE A 14 33.06 -45.88 37.98
C ILE A 14 33.75 -45.46 36.67
N PHE A 15 33.35 -46.00 35.52
CA PHE A 15 33.90 -45.57 34.22
C PHE A 15 33.37 -44.19 33.78
N LEU A 16 32.15 -43.84 34.18
CA LEU A 16 31.53 -42.52 33.90
C LEU A 16 32.04 -41.40 34.84
N SER A 17 32.48 -41.73 36.06
CA SER A 17 33.03 -40.71 36.98
C SER A 17 34.47 -40.29 36.67
N VAL A 18 35.22 -41.11 35.92
CA VAL A 18 36.60 -40.80 35.47
C VAL A 18 36.62 -39.84 34.27
N PHE A 19 35.49 -39.65 33.59
CA PHE A 19 35.33 -38.64 32.52
C PHE A 19 34.87 -37.27 33.04
N SER A 20 35.23 -36.93 34.29
CA SER A 20 35.22 -35.55 34.77
C SER A 20 36.43 -34.82 34.16
N GLY A 21 36.43 -34.66 32.84
CA GLY A 21 37.43 -33.87 32.14
C GLY A 21 37.35 -32.45 32.68
N PHE A 22 38.40 -32.03 33.38
CA PHE A 22 38.63 -30.63 33.70
C PHE A 22 38.60 -29.86 32.38
N SER A 23 37.51 -29.13 32.14
CA SER A 23 37.48 -28.11 31.09
C SER A 23 38.47 -27.03 31.53
N GLN A 24 39.70 -27.11 31.03
CA GLN A 24 40.64 -26.01 31.17
C GLN A 24 40.02 -24.82 30.44
N GLN A 25 39.70 -23.76 31.18
CA GLN A 25 39.35 -22.48 30.57
C GLN A 25 40.50 -22.09 29.64
N LYS A 26 40.22 -22.04 28.33
CA LYS A 26 41.18 -21.48 27.37
C LYS A 26 41.34 -20.01 27.72
N ILE A 27 42.50 -19.63 28.25
CA ILE A 27 42.85 -18.25 28.56
C ILE A 27 43.45 -17.65 27.28
N PHE A 28 43.00 -16.45 26.89
CA PHE A 28 43.56 -15.75 25.74
C PHE A 28 45.04 -15.41 25.95
N ASN A 29 45.89 -15.76 24.98
CA ASN A 29 47.30 -15.43 24.95
C ASN A 29 47.67 -14.82 23.60
N GLY A 30 48.15 -13.58 23.59
CA GLY A 30 48.44 -12.82 22.38
C GLY A 30 48.07 -11.34 22.51
N ASP A 31 48.25 -10.62 21.40
CA ASP A 31 47.83 -9.22 21.23
C ASP A 31 46.32 -9.17 20.92
N PRO A 32 45.49 -8.53 21.78
CA PRO A 32 44.05 -8.43 21.54
C PRO A 32 43.70 -7.64 20.27
N ASP A 33 44.52 -6.68 19.84
CA ASP A 33 44.20 -5.81 18.71
C ASP A 33 44.39 -6.55 17.38
N GLU A 34 45.45 -7.34 17.27
CA GLU A 34 45.68 -8.22 16.13
C GLU A 34 44.63 -9.33 16.06
N ALA A 35 44.30 -9.96 17.19
CA ALA A 35 43.22 -10.94 17.24
C ALA A 35 41.86 -10.34 16.88
N PHE A 36 41.60 -9.09 17.26
CA PHE A 36 40.38 -8.37 16.90
C PHE A 36 40.32 -8.03 15.41
N LYS A 37 41.43 -7.64 14.77
CA LYS A 37 41.49 -7.48 13.30
C LYS A 37 41.10 -8.76 12.58
N VAL A 38 41.71 -9.89 12.96
CA VAL A 38 41.39 -11.21 12.38
C VAL A 38 39.91 -11.57 12.60
N ALA A 39 39.39 -11.36 13.81
CA ALA A 39 37.98 -11.63 14.10
C ALA A 39 37.01 -10.78 13.25
N ARG A 40 37.35 -9.52 12.96
CA ARG A 40 36.55 -8.67 12.06
C ARG A 40 36.53 -9.22 10.64
N GLU A 41 37.69 -9.59 10.09
CA GLU A 41 37.76 -10.20 8.76
C GLU A 41 36.95 -11.50 8.67
N LEU A 42 37.05 -12.36 9.69
CA LEU A 42 36.24 -13.58 9.78
C LEU A 42 34.74 -13.29 9.79
N ALA A 43 34.30 -12.27 10.54
CA ALA A 43 32.90 -11.91 10.64
C ALA A 43 32.30 -11.44 9.30
N PHE A 44 33.07 -10.72 8.49
CA PHE A 44 32.63 -10.27 7.16
C PHE A 44 32.71 -11.37 6.08
N ASN A 45 33.57 -12.36 6.26
CA ASN A 45 33.75 -13.50 5.33
C ASN A 45 32.87 -14.72 5.69
N GLU A 46 31.66 -14.49 6.21
CA GLU A 46 30.67 -15.51 6.62
C GLU A 46 31.13 -16.49 7.74
N ASN A 47 32.34 -16.34 8.27
CA ASN A 47 32.87 -17.13 9.39
C ASN A 47 32.51 -16.51 10.76
N ARG A 48 31.26 -16.03 10.90
CA ARG A 48 30.80 -15.28 12.09
C ARG A 48 30.92 -16.07 13.40
N LYS A 49 30.71 -17.39 13.36
CA LYS A 49 30.85 -18.22 14.56
C LYS A 49 32.29 -18.24 15.09
N GLN A 50 33.26 -18.38 14.19
CA GLN A 50 34.69 -18.34 14.56
C GLN A 50 35.08 -16.96 15.08
N ALA A 51 34.59 -15.89 14.43
CA ALA A 51 34.78 -14.53 14.91
C ALA A 51 34.25 -14.35 16.34
N GLN A 52 33.01 -14.77 16.62
CA GLN A 52 32.41 -14.71 17.95
C GLN A 52 33.23 -15.48 18.99
N ASP A 53 33.69 -16.69 18.67
CA ASP A 53 34.51 -17.50 19.56
C ASP A 53 35.85 -16.80 19.89
N THR A 54 36.49 -16.19 18.88
CA THR A 54 37.71 -15.38 19.07
C THR A 54 37.44 -14.15 19.93
N LEU A 55 36.38 -13.40 19.66
CA LEU A 55 36.01 -12.20 20.42
C LEU A 55 35.71 -12.54 21.89
N GLN A 56 34.92 -13.59 22.14
CA GLN A 56 34.64 -14.10 23.48
C GLN A 56 35.94 -14.50 24.21
N LEU A 57 36.85 -15.18 23.51
CA LEU A 57 38.13 -15.59 24.07
C LEU A 57 38.94 -14.35 24.51
N ILE A 58 39.06 -13.31 23.68
CA ILE A 58 39.76 -12.06 24.04
C ILE A 58 39.14 -11.45 25.31
N LEU A 59 37.81 -11.41 25.40
CA LEU A 59 37.08 -10.83 26.53
C LEU A 59 37.24 -11.59 27.85
N THR A 60 37.74 -12.84 27.83
CA THR A 60 38.09 -13.55 29.08
C THR A 60 39.24 -12.87 29.83
N LYS A 61 40.16 -12.24 29.11
CA LYS A 61 41.33 -11.53 29.68
C LYS A 61 41.13 -10.01 29.71
N TYR A 62 40.45 -9.47 28.71
CA TYR A 62 40.19 -8.02 28.58
C TYR A 62 38.69 -7.72 28.63
N PRO A 63 38.01 -7.94 29.78
CA PRO A 63 36.56 -7.85 29.87
C PRO A 63 36.01 -6.43 29.68
N ASN A 64 36.82 -5.38 29.72
CA ASN A 64 36.37 -3.99 29.48
C ASN A 64 36.90 -3.45 28.15
N TYR A 65 37.32 -4.31 27.22
CA TYR A 65 37.65 -3.87 25.86
C TYR A 65 36.35 -3.57 25.11
N HIS A 66 35.86 -2.34 25.24
CA HIS A 66 34.54 -1.94 24.75
C HIS A 66 34.37 -2.09 23.24
N ASP A 67 35.39 -1.79 22.43
CA ASP A 67 35.31 -1.95 20.96
C ASP A 67 35.05 -3.40 20.54
N ILE A 68 35.71 -4.35 21.21
CA ILE A 68 35.52 -5.78 21.00
C ILE A 68 34.13 -6.21 21.44
N ARG A 69 33.61 -5.69 22.57
CA ARG A 69 32.23 -5.98 23.02
C ARG A 69 31.18 -5.43 22.09
N VAL A 70 31.30 -4.18 21.64
CA VAL A 70 30.38 -3.55 20.69
C VAL A 70 30.37 -4.35 19.38
N PHE A 71 31.54 -4.77 18.90
CA PHE A 71 31.62 -5.59 17.70
C PHE A 71 31.02 -6.99 17.90
N LEU A 72 31.30 -7.64 19.04
CA LEU A 72 30.67 -8.92 19.40
C LEU A 72 29.14 -8.79 19.44
N ALA A 73 28.63 -7.73 20.07
CA ALA A 73 27.20 -7.42 20.10
C ALA A 73 26.62 -7.24 18.69
N SER A 74 27.33 -6.54 17.81
CA SER A 74 26.95 -6.38 16.41
C SER A 74 26.87 -7.73 15.70
N THR A 75 27.86 -8.61 15.89
CA THR A 75 27.83 -9.96 15.28
C THR A 75 26.69 -10.82 15.79
N TYR A 76 26.33 -10.72 17.08
CA TYR A 76 25.14 -11.41 17.61
C TYR A 76 23.85 -10.87 17.00
N SER A 77 23.77 -9.56 16.83
CA SER A 77 22.62 -8.90 16.21
C SER A 77 22.42 -9.35 14.77
N TRP A 78 23.51 -9.45 13.98
CA TRP A 78 23.47 -9.96 12.60
C TRP A 78 23.05 -11.43 12.49
N ASP A 79 23.30 -12.24 13.53
CA ASP A 79 22.88 -13.64 13.59
C ASP A 79 21.49 -13.83 14.25
N GLY A 80 20.76 -12.74 14.52
CA GLY A 80 19.44 -12.79 15.17
C GLY A 80 19.48 -13.16 16.66
N SER A 81 20.68 -13.21 17.27
CA SER A 81 20.86 -13.46 18.70
C SER A 81 20.70 -12.16 19.51
N TYR A 82 19.52 -11.54 19.39
CA TYR A 82 19.26 -10.18 19.87
C TYR A 82 19.45 -10.01 21.39
N ASP A 83 19.09 -11.01 22.20
CA ASP A 83 19.27 -10.97 23.66
C ASP A 83 20.76 -10.91 24.06
N LYS A 84 21.61 -11.66 23.34
CA LYS A 84 23.06 -11.66 23.58
C LYS A 84 23.67 -10.33 23.17
N ALA A 85 23.26 -9.82 22.02
CA ALA A 85 23.69 -8.51 21.54
C ALA A 85 23.33 -7.42 22.54
N GLU A 86 22.08 -7.38 22.99
CA GLU A 86 21.60 -6.43 23.99
C GLU A 86 22.41 -6.51 25.29
N THR A 87 22.70 -7.72 25.77
CA THR A 87 23.50 -7.92 26.99
C THR A 87 24.88 -7.26 26.85
N GLU A 88 25.54 -7.46 25.72
CA GLU A 88 26.87 -6.88 25.45
C GLU A 88 26.83 -5.36 25.28
N TYR A 89 25.83 -4.82 24.56
CA TYR A 89 25.65 -3.37 24.43
C TYR A 89 25.38 -2.71 25.79
N LYS A 90 24.44 -3.26 26.57
CA LYS A 90 24.12 -2.74 27.91
C LYS A 90 25.31 -2.83 28.87
N TYR A 91 26.16 -3.84 28.73
CA TYR A 91 27.41 -3.93 29.50
C TYR A 91 28.31 -2.72 29.22
N VAL A 92 28.53 -2.39 27.94
CA VAL A 92 29.36 -1.24 27.53
C VAL A 92 28.75 0.06 28.03
N LEU A 93 27.45 0.28 27.82
CA LEU A 93 26.76 1.50 28.21
C LEU A 93 26.72 1.72 29.73
N LYS A 94 26.71 0.64 30.53
CA LYS A 94 26.83 0.76 31.99
C LYS A 94 28.20 1.31 32.44
N LYS A 95 29.23 1.14 31.62
CA LYS A 95 30.60 1.57 31.92
C LYS A 95 30.96 2.90 31.28
N ASP A 96 30.43 3.14 30.08
CA ASP A 96 30.71 4.34 29.31
C ASP A 96 29.47 4.75 28.51
N LEU A 97 28.73 5.72 29.07
CA LEU A 97 27.54 6.28 28.44
C LEU A 97 27.87 7.12 27.20
N ASN A 98 29.12 7.56 27.05
CA ASN A 98 29.56 8.36 25.91
C ASN A 98 29.95 7.49 24.69
N ARG A 99 29.73 6.17 24.74
CA ARG A 99 29.87 5.25 23.60
C ARG A 99 28.67 5.31 22.67
N LYS A 100 28.71 6.27 21.74
CA LYS A 100 27.63 6.47 20.75
C LYS A 100 27.35 5.23 19.89
N ASP A 101 28.40 4.52 19.49
CA ASP A 101 28.33 3.28 18.72
C ASP A 101 27.55 2.17 19.44
N ALA A 102 27.70 2.06 20.77
CA ALA A 102 26.95 1.12 21.59
C ALA A 102 25.46 1.48 21.68
N TRP A 103 25.12 2.77 21.79
CA TRP A 103 23.71 3.23 21.75
C TRP A 103 23.05 2.95 20.41
N ILE A 104 23.69 3.37 19.31
CA ILE A 104 23.19 3.13 17.95
C ILE A 104 23.02 1.63 17.69
N GLY A 105 24.00 0.82 18.08
CA GLY A 105 23.95 -0.63 17.94
C GLY A 105 22.81 -1.26 18.73
N LEU A 106 22.56 -0.80 19.96
CA LEU A 106 21.45 -1.27 20.78
C LEU A 106 20.09 -0.92 20.16
N ILE A 107 19.89 0.32 19.70
CA ILE A 107 18.63 0.74 19.08
C ILE A 107 18.36 -0.08 17.81
N LYS A 108 19.38 -0.28 16.95
CA LYS A 108 19.27 -1.11 15.74
C LYS A 108 18.94 -2.57 16.09
N ASN A 109 19.56 -3.13 17.14
CA ASN A 109 19.28 -4.47 17.63
C ASN A 109 17.81 -4.63 18.07
N GLU A 110 17.29 -3.67 18.84
CA GLU A 110 15.90 -3.68 19.30
C GLU A 110 14.91 -3.51 18.14
N LEU A 111 15.24 -2.72 17.12
CA LEU A 111 14.45 -2.63 15.89
C LEU A 111 14.43 -3.95 15.10
N TRP A 112 15.59 -4.62 14.95
CA TRP A 112 15.68 -5.92 14.26
C TRP A 112 15.02 -7.06 15.04
N ALA A 113 14.95 -6.92 16.37
CA ALA A 113 14.22 -7.82 17.27
C ALA A 113 12.68 -7.63 17.23
N GLU A 114 12.17 -6.71 16.41
CA GLU A 114 10.75 -6.31 16.39
C GLU A 114 10.25 -5.79 17.75
N GLU A 115 11.14 -5.13 18.52
CA GLU A 115 10.84 -4.48 19.80
C GLU A 115 10.83 -2.94 19.69
N PRO A 116 9.97 -2.31 18.86
CA PRO A 116 10.07 -0.89 18.53
C PRO A 116 9.81 0.04 19.71
N PHE A 117 9.01 -0.37 20.69
CA PHE A 117 8.78 0.42 21.92
C PHE A 117 10.04 0.55 22.76
N LYS A 118 10.84 -0.52 22.83
CA LYS A 118 12.10 -0.54 23.55
C LYS A 118 13.16 0.26 22.80
N ALA A 119 13.23 0.10 21.47
CA ALA A 119 14.06 0.93 20.60
C ALA A 119 13.76 2.42 20.78
N LEU A 120 12.49 2.80 20.91
CA LEU A 120 12.07 4.18 21.15
C LEU A 120 12.53 4.69 22.52
N GLU A 121 12.38 3.88 23.58
CA GLU A 121 12.88 4.22 24.91
C GLU A 121 14.40 4.40 24.91
N THR A 122 15.13 3.48 24.30
CA THR A 122 16.59 3.52 24.17
C THR A 122 17.04 4.73 23.36
N ALA A 123 16.36 5.05 22.24
CA ALA A 123 16.69 6.21 21.42
C ALA A 123 16.47 7.53 22.18
N ASN A 124 15.40 7.65 22.97
CA ASN A 124 15.19 8.83 23.82
C ASN A 124 16.32 8.98 24.86
N LYS A 125 16.72 7.89 25.54
CA LYS A 125 17.85 7.90 26.49
C LYS A 125 19.17 8.26 25.82
N ALA A 126 19.40 7.78 24.60
CA ALA A 126 20.60 8.11 23.83
C ALA A 126 20.62 9.61 23.47
N LEU A 127 19.47 10.21 23.14
CA LEU A 127 19.35 11.65 22.86
C LEU A 127 19.53 12.53 24.10
N ASP A 128 19.31 12.01 25.32
CA ASP A 128 19.67 12.73 26.55
C ASP A 128 21.19 12.91 26.68
N VAL A 129 21.97 11.97 26.12
CA VAL A 129 23.45 12.00 26.12
C VAL A 129 24.01 12.67 24.87
N PHE A 130 23.38 12.45 23.71
CA PHE A 130 23.75 13.02 22.41
C PHE A 130 22.59 13.84 21.82
N PRO A 131 22.32 15.04 22.37
CA PRO A 131 21.29 15.90 21.82
C PRO A 131 21.56 16.23 20.35
N ASP A 132 20.50 16.28 19.53
CA ASP A 132 20.57 16.62 18.11
C ASP A 132 21.47 15.70 17.25
N ASP A 133 21.80 14.47 17.69
CA ASP A 133 22.51 13.52 16.84
C ASP A 133 21.61 12.97 15.73
N ASP A 134 22.01 13.22 14.48
CA ASP A 134 21.23 12.89 13.29
C ASP A 134 20.86 11.41 13.18
N GLU A 135 21.80 10.50 13.48
CA GLU A 135 21.59 9.06 13.33
C GLU A 135 20.65 8.54 14.41
N ILE A 136 20.81 9.01 15.66
CA ILE A 136 19.91 8.62 16.75
C ILE A 136 18.50 9.20 16.52
N MET A 137 18.36 10.42 16.00
CA MET A 137 17.06 10.99 15.63
C MET A 137 16.39 10.22 14.49
N TYR A 138 17.16 9.80 13.49
CA TYR A 138 16.66 8.94 12.42
C TYR A 138 16.15 7.60 12.98
N LEU A 139 16.92 6.96 13.86
CA LEU A 139 16.52 5.70 14.51
C LEU A 139 15.31 5.87 15.42
N LYS A 140 15.19 7.01 16.13
CA LYS A 140 14.00 7.36 16.90
C LYS A 140 12.77 7.42 16.00
N ALA A 141 12.85 8.14 14.87
CA ALA A 141 11.75 8.20 13.91
C ALA A 141 11.38 6.81 13.38
N SER A 142 12.38 5.96 13.12
CA SER A 142 12.16 4.57 12.73
C SER A 142 11.43 3.77 13.82
N ALA A 143 11.81 3.92 15.08
CA ALA A 143 11.12 3.30 16.20
C ALA A 143 9.68 3.81 16.34
N GLU A 144 9.44 5.13 16.22
CA GLU A 144 8.11 5.73 16.25
C GLU A 144 7.20 5.17 15.14
N GLU A 145 7.72 5.05 13.91
CA GLU A 145 6.96 4.48 12.80
C GLU A 145 6.62 3.00 13.05
N ASN A 146 7.60 2.20 13.48
CA ASN A 146 7.41 0.77 13.76
C ASN A 146 6.51 0.52 14.98
N SER A 147 6.41 1.48 15.91
CA SER A 147 5.41 1.52 16.98
C SER A 147 4.02 1.99 16.52
N ASN A 148 3.77 2.04 15.20
CA ASN A 148 2.51 2.48 14.59
C ASN A 148 2.15 3.95 14.87
N ASN A 149 3.16 4.80 15.10
CA ASN A 149 3.03 6.25 15.29
C ASN A 149 3.76 7.03 14.17
N PRO A 150 3.38 6.85 12.88
CA PRO A 150 4.05 7.52 11.76
C PRO A 150 3.96 9.06 11.82
N GLU A 151 2.99 9.59 12.56
CA GLU A 151 2.85 11.03 12.78
C GLU A 151 3.94 11.61 13.67
N ASP A 152 4.35 10.87 14.71
CA ASP A 152 5.45 11.30 15.56
C ASP A 152 6.79 11.12 14.84
N ALA A 153 6.94 10.01 14.11
CA ALA A 153 8.08 9.81 13.21
C ALA A 153 8.25 10.99 12.24
N PHE A 154 7.15 11.47 11.66
CA PHE A 154 7.18 12.61 10.75
C PHE A 154 7.65 13.89 11.45
N LYS A 155 7.18 14.17 12.67
CA LYS A 155 7.64 15.33 13.46
C LYS A 155 9.13 15.23 13.79
N THR A 156 9.60 14.04 14.18
CA THR A 156 11.02 13.79 14.50
C THR A 156 11.91 14.01 13.27
N VAL A 157 11.54 13.45 12.11
CA VAL A 157 12.30 13.67 10.86
C VAL A 157 12.23 15.13 10.41
N GLN A 158 11.10 15.82 10.63
CA GLN A 158 10.99 17.24 10.33
C GLN A 158 11.91 18.09 11.22
N TYR A 159 11.99 17.77 12.51
CA TYR A 159 12.93 18.41 13.43
C TYR A 159 14.39 18.18 12.98
N LEU A 160 14.74 16.93 12.67
CA LEU A 160 16.06 16.55 12.13
C LEU A 160 16.42 17.38 10.89
N LEU A 161 15.52 17.48 9.91
CA LEU A 161 15.76 18.23 8.67
C LEU A 161 15.80 19.74 8.85
N ASN A 162 15.16 20.29 9.89
CA ASN A 162 15.29 21.71 10.22
C ASN A 162 16.70 22.04 10.71
N LYS A 163 17.39 21.08 11.35
CA LYS A 163 18.77 21.20 11.83
C LYS A 163 19.79 20.85 10.75
N ASN A 164 19.55 19.76 10.01
CA ASN A 164 20.37 19.33 8.90
C ASN A 164 19.54 19.16 7.60
N PRO A 165 19.33 20.24 6.83
CA PRO A 165 18.50 20.21 5.62
C PRO A 165 19.07 19.35 4.48
N LEU A 166 20.36 19.00 4.52
CA LEU A 166 21.05 18.25 3.46
C LEU A 166 21.16 16.75 3.76
N ASN A 167 20.60 16.27 4.88
CA ASN A 167 20.58 14.87 5.23
C ASN A 167 19.68 14.08 4.24
N LYS A 168 20.31 13.36 3.30
CA LYS A 168 19.62 12.63 2.23
C LYS A 168 18.72 11.51 2.76
N GLU A 169 19.18 10.76 3.75
CA GLU A 169 18.41 9.67 4.35
C GLU A 169 17.14 10.20 5.01
N ALA A 170 17.25 11.30 5.75
CA ALA A 170 16.10 11.97 6.36
C ALA A 170 15.14 12.56 5.32
N LEU A 171 15.64 13.12 4.22
CA LEU A 171 14.80 13.63 3.11
C LEU A 171 13.99 12.50 2.46
N ASP A 172 14.64 11.39 2.14
CA ASP A 172 13.97 10.23 1.56
C ASP A 172 12.98 9.61 2.55
N TYR A 173 13.34 9.55 3.83
CA TYR A 173 12.44 9.03 4.85
C TYR A 173 11.21 9.92 5.04
N LYS A 174 11.39 11.25 5.12
CA LYS A 174 10.28 12.20 5.16
C LYS A 174 9.35 12.01 3.98
N LYS A 175 9.89 11.86 2.76
CA LYS A 175 9.11 11.64 1.54
C LYS A 175 8.23 10.39 1.65
N ASN A 176 8.77 9.30 2.19
CA ASN A 176 8.01 8.05 2.41
C ASN A 176 6.90 8.24 3.45
N LEU A 177 7.18 8.93 4.56
CA LEU A 177 6.19 9.25 5.59
C LEU A 177 5.09 10.16 5.04
N GLU A 178 5.42 11.18 4.24
CA GLU A 178 4.42 12.05 3.59
C GLU A 178 3.48 11.23 2.71
N GLN A 179 3.99 10.27 1.95
CA GLN A 179 3.15 9.40 1.12
C GLN A 179 2.23 8.52 1.98
N LYS A 180 2.75 7.93 3.06
CA LYS A 180 1.98 7.09 4.00
C LYS A 180 0.89 7.87 4.74
N LEU A 181 1.16 9.14 5.04
CA LEU A 181 0.25 10.06 5.74
C LEU A 181 -0.64 10.87 4.78
N SER A 182 -0.50 10.72 3.46
CA SER A 182 -1.34 11.41 2.48
C SER A 182 -2.72 10.76 2.40
N TYR A 183 -3.60 11.18 3.30
CA TYR A 183 -4.98 10.67 3.37
C TYR A 183 -5.96 11.47 2.52
N ASN A 184 -5.55 12.61 1.95
CA ASN A 184 -6.40 13.45 1.11
C ASN A 184 -5.95 13.37 -0.35
N SER A 185 -6.90 13.49 -1.27
CA SER A 185 -6.59 13.89 -2.63
C SER A 185 -7.64 14.82 -3.24
N VAL A 186 -7.19 15.69 -4.13
CA VAL A 186 -8.05 16.52 -4.99
C VAL A 186 -7.77 16.14 -6.43
N GLY A 187 -8.80 16.01 -7.25
CA GLY A 187 -8.63 15.63 -8.65
C GLY A 187 -9.58 16.33 -9.59
N LEU A 188 -9.12 16.47 -10.83
CA LEU A 188 -9.86 17.01 -11.95
C LEU A 188 -9.96 15.96 -13.05
N LEU A 189 -11.10 15.88 -13.70
CA LEU A 189 -11.32 15.15 -14.94
C LEU A 189 -11.97 16.10 -15.93
N ALA A 190 -11.51 16.08 -17.17
CA ALA A 190 -12.14 16.75 -18.30
C ALA A 190 -12.29 15.75 -19.44
N THR A 191 -13.47 15.66 -20.02
CA THR A 191 -13.78 14.76 -21.14
C THR A 191 -14.56 15.53 -22.20
N VAL A 192 -14.28 15.26 -23.47
CA VAL A 192 -15.05 15.74 -24.62
C VAL A 192 -15.41 14.55 -25.51
N ASP A 193 -16.66 14.52 -25.94
CA ASP A 193 -17.20 13.54 -26.89
C ASP A 193 -17.56 14.26 -28.19
N LEU A 194 -16.96 13.80 -29.30
CA LEU A 194 -17.19 14.31 -30.65
C LEU A 194 -18.06 13.32 -31.43
N TYR A 195 -19.16 13.80 -31.97
CA TYR A 195 -20.13 12.98 -32.70
C TYR A 195 -19.93 13.16 -34.20
N SER A 196 -19.98 12.06 -34.96
CA SER A 196 -19.84 12.12 -36.42
C SER A 196 -21.04 12.76 -37.11
N LYS A 197 -22.21 12.74 -36.46
CA LYS A 197 -23.48 13.31 -36.92
C LYS A 197 -24.46 13.35 -35.74
N VAL A 198 -25.63 13.96 -35.97
CA VAL A 198 -26.78 14.08 -35.06
C VAL A 198 -26.59 15.08 -33.93
N PHE A 199 -25.51 14.99 -33.17
CA PHE A 199 -25.29 15.82 -31.98
C PHE A 199 -24.06 16.71 -32.10
N ASP A 200 -24.10 17.84 -31.40
CA ASP A 200 -22.93 18.68 -31.17
C ASP A 200 -21.97 18.05 -30.15
N PRO A 201 -20.70 18.48 -30.11
CA PRO A 201 -19.74 18.06 -29.10
C PRO A 201 -20.27 18.22 -27.67
N MET A 202 -20.11 17.17 -26.87
CA MET A 202 -20.50 17.19 -25.45
C MET A 202 -19.27 17.25 -24.56
N GLN A 203 -19.36 18.01 -23.47
CA GLN A 203 -18.25 18.22 -22.54
C GLN A 203 -18.65 17.82 -21.12
N TYR A 204 -17.73 17.19 -20.40
CA TYR A 204 -17.92 16.72 -19.04
C TYR A 204 -16.70 17.01 -18.18
N TYR A 205 -16.92 17.58 -17.01
CA TYR A 205 -15.87 17.94 -16.07
C TYR A 205 -16.24 17.45 -14.67
N THR A 206 -15.26 16.92 -13.94
CA THR A 206 -15.44 16.53 -12.53
C THR A 206 -14.35 17.15 -11.69
N LEU A 207 -14.75 17.83 -10.62
CA LEU A 207 -13.89 18.11 -9.47
C LEU A 207 -14.20 17.07 -8.39
N LYS A 208 -13.19 16.37 -7.89
CA LYS A 208 -13.34 15.39 -6.80
C LYS A 208 -12.42 15.71 -5.64
N TYR A 209 -12.90 15.43 -4.44
CA TYR A 209 -12.10 15.36 -3.21
C TYR A 209 -12.27 13.99 -2.58
N SER A 210 -11.17 13.32 -2.28
CA SER A 210 -11.14 12.00 -1.66
C SER A 210 -10.46 12.07 -0.29
N ARG A 211 -11.06 11.41 0.70
CA ARG A 211 -10.46 11.17 2.01
C ARG A 211 -10.37 9.67 2.26
N GLN A 212 -9.15 9.18 2.49
CA GLN A 212 -8.92 7.85 3.01
C GLN A 212 -9.14 7.85 4.53
N THR A 213 -10.06 7.00 5.00
CA THR A 213 -10.33 6.79 6.43
C THR A 213 -9.95 5.37 6.84
N LYS A 214 -9.99 5.09 8.14
CA LYS A 214 -9.84 3.73 8.68
C LYS A 214 -10.95 2.77 8.20
N TYR A 215 -12.11 3.29 7.83
CA TYR A 215 -13.25 2.49 7.37
C TYR A 215 -13.32 2.35 5.86
N GLY A 216 -12.51 3.07 5.07
CA GLY A 216 -12.67 3.13 3.61
C GLY A 216 -12.43 4.53 3.07
N SER A 217 -12.47 4.68 1.74
CA SER A 217 -12.44 6.00 1.11
C SER A 217 -13.83 6.61 1.03
N ILE A 218 -13.89 7.94 1.16
CA ILE A 218 -15.07 8.76 0.91
C ILE A 218 -14.67 9.79 -0.15
N ILE A 219 -15.48 9.93 -1.19
CA ILE A 219 -15.18 10.79 -2.34
C ILE A 219 -16.37 11.69 -2.60
N GLY A 220 -16.20 13.00 -2.41
CA GLY A 220 -17.17 14.00 -2.88
C GLY A 220 -16.83 14.42 -4.31
N LYS A 221 -17.84 14.57 -5.16
CA LYS A 221 -17.70 15.00 -6.56
C LYS A 221 -18.66 16.13 -6.89
N ILE A 222 -18.17 17.03 -7.72
CA ILE A 222 -18.97 18.02 -8.45
C ILE A 222 -18.77 17.71 -9.92
N ASN A 223 -19.83 17.29 -10.59
CA ASN A 223 -19.86 17.00 -12.01
C ASN A 223 -20.53 18.17 -12.73
N PHE A 224 -19.94 18.61 -13.83
CA PHE A 224 -20.49 19.62 -14.73
C PHE A 224 -20.56 19.03 -16.15
N SER A 225 -21.71 19.15 -16.78
CA SER A 225 -21.93 18.75 -18.17
C SER A 225 -22.36 19.96 -19.00
N ARG A 226 -21.83 20.05 -20.22
CA ARG A 226 -22.37 20.89 -21.28
C ARG A 226 -22.75 20.03 -22.48
N ARG A 227 -24.04 19.94 -22.79
CA ARG A 227 -24.60 19.18 -23.92
C ARG A 227 -26.00 19.71 -24.25
N PHE A 228 -26.43 19.56 -25.51
CA PHE A 228 -27.74 20.06 -25.99
C PHE A 228 -27.92 21.57 -25.75
N GLU A 229 -26.86 22.35 -25.95
CA GLU A 229 -26.81 23.79 -25.63
C GLU A 229 -27.07 24.15 -24.15
N GLU A 230 -27.14 23.14 -23.28
CA GLU A 230 -27.52 23.28 -21.88
C GLU A 230 -26.35 22.96 -20.95
N ASN A 231 -26.43 23.49 -19.73
CA ASN A 231 -25.42 23.27 -18.69
C ASN A 231 -26.08 22.67 -17.45
N GLY A 232 -25.40 21.70 -16.84
CA GLY A 232 -25.93 20.96 -15.70
C GLY A 232 -24.85 20.69 -14.68
N VAL A 233 -25.23 20.72 -13.40
CA VAL A 233 -24.35 20.38 -12.27
C VAL A 233 -24.99 19.24 -11.47
N GLN A 234 -24.16 18.29 -11.05
CA GLN A 234 -24.54 17.20 -10.15
C GLN A 234 -23.52 17.08 -9.02
N PHE A 235 -24.02 16.85 -7.81
CA PHE A 235 -23.20 16.54 -6.64
C PHE A 235 -23.31 15.05 -6.36
N GLU A 236 -22.18 14.37 -6.15
CA GLU A 236 -22.17 12.94 -5.78
C GLU A 236 -21.25 12.71 -4.58
N VAL A 237 -21.59 11.67 -3.80
CA VAL A 237 -20.73 11.09 -2.78
C VAL A 237 -20.60 9.59 -3.03
N ASP A 238 -19.36 9.13 -3.19
CA ASP A 238 -19.02 7.71 -3.21
C ASP A 238 -18.37 7.30 -1.88
N MET A 239 -18.64 6.08 -1.44
CA MET A 239 -18.00 5.48 -0.28
C MET A 239 -17.59 4.04 -0.58
N TYR A 240 -16.41 3.65 -0.10
CA TYR A 240 -15.89 2.28 -0.22
C TYR A 240 -15.64 1.65 1.16
N PRO A 241 -16.69 1.38 1.96
CA PRO A 241 -16.53 0.85 3.31
C PRO A 241 -15.92 -0.57 3.30
N LYS A 242 -14.88 -0.77 4.11
CA LYS A 242 -14.28 -2.06 4.43
C LYS A 242 -15.11 -2.72 5.52
N ILE A 243 -15.65 -3.91 5.23
CA ILE A 243 -16.55 -4.63 6.13
C ILE A 243 -15.78 -5.69 6.92
N SER A 244 -15.03 -6.54 6.23
CA SER A 244 -14.15 -7.54 6.84
C SER A 244 -13.04 -7.94 5.86
N LYS A 245 -12.17 -8.89 6.23
CA LYS A 245 -11.06 -9.31 5.38
C LYS A 245 -11.59 -9.84 4.02
N GLY A 246 -11.22 -9.15 2.95
CA GLY A 246 -11.67 -9.45 1.58
C GLY A 246 -13.15 -9.16 1.32
N PHE A 247 -13.83 -8.38 2.17
CA PHE A 247 -15.21 -7.94 1.96
C PHE A 247 -15.29 -6.42 2.09
N TYR A 248 -15.79 -5.76 1.06
CA TYR A 248 -16.04 -4.33 1.05
C TYR A 248 -17.27 -4.02 0.22
N ALA A 249 -17.82 -2.83 0.36
CA ALA A 249 -18.91 -2.36 -0.48
C ALA A 249 -18.51 -1.08 -1.23
N TYR A 250 -19.30 -0.77 -2.24
CA TYR A 250 -19.42 0.53 -2.89
C TYR A 250 -20.80 1.08 -2.57
N LEU A 251 -20.87 2.34 -2.15
CA LEU A 251 -22.12 3.07 -1.94
C LEU A 251 -22.01 4.39 -2.69
N ASN A 252 -23.09 4.79 -3.34
CA ASN A 252 -23.19 6.04 -4.08
C ASN A 252 -24.51 6.74 -3.79
N PHE A 253 -24.44 8.06 -3.70
CA PHE A 253 -25.60 8.94 -3.67
C PHE A 253 -25.29 10.20 -4.47
N GLY A 254 -26.24 10.66 -5.27
CA GLY A 254 -26.10 11.83 -6.12
C GLY A 254 -27.39 12.62 -6.23
N LEU A 255 -27.25 13.94 -6.40
CA LEU A 255 -28.35 14.89 -6.53
C LEU A 255 -28.05 15.90 -7.63
N ALA A 256 -29.07 16.25 -8.39
CA ALA A 256 -29.04 17.32 -9.38
C ALA A 256 -30.40 18.01 -9.45
N ASN A 257 -30.46 19.16 -10.12
CA ASN A 257 -31.71 19.87 -10.43
C ASN A 257 -31.64 20.39 -11.87
N THR A 258 -31.52 19.47 -12.82
CA THR A 258 -31.36 19.73 -14.25
C THR A 258 -31.73 18.46 -15.01
N PHE A 259 -32.35 18.60 -16.19
CA PHE A 259 -32.68 17.45 -17.04
C PHE A 259 -31.44 16.68 -17.54
N LEU A 260 -30.25 17.26 -17.43
CA LEU A 260 -29.00 16.63 -17.84
C LEU A 260 -28.53 15.52 -16.89
N TYR A 261 -29.10 15.42 -15.69
CA TYR A 261 -28.75 14.40 -14.69
C TYR A 261 -30.00 13.88 -13.98
N PRO A 262 -29.97 12.68 -13.37
CA PRO A 262 -31.05 12.25 -12.50
C PRO A 262 -31.17 13.20 -11.30
N ASP A 263 -32.40 13.56 -10.94
CA ASP A 263 -32.69 14.35 -9.73
C ASP A 263 -32.10 13.68 -8.49
N ILE A 264 -32.25 12.34 -8.43
CA ILE A 264 -31.67 11.49 -7.40
C ILE A 264 -31.03 10.28 -8.06
N ARG A 265 -29.80 9.98 -7.66
CA ARG A 265 -29.09 8.74 -7.99
C ARG A 265 -28.64 8.07 -6.70
N TYR A 266 -28.74 6.75 -6.65
CA TYR A 266 -28.08 5.98 -5.61
C TYR A 266 -27.69 4.59 -6.10
N GLY A 267 -26.72 3.98 -5.44
CA GLY A 267 -26.30 2.64 -5.77
C GLY A 267 -25.54 1.97 -4.64
N ALA A 268 -25.57 0.65 -4.64
CA ALA A 268 -24.83 -0.16 -3.71
C ALA A 268 -24.30 -1.42 -4.40
N GLU A 269 -23.06 -1.80 -4.11
CA GLU A 269 -22.46 -3.03 -4.65
C GLU A 269 -21.56 -3.67 -3.60
N LEU A 270 -21.70 -4.97 -3.39
CA LEU A 270 -20.91 -5.75 -2.44
C LEU A 270 -19.85 -6.54 -3.18
N TYR A 271 -18.61 -6.47 -2.69
CA TYR A 271 -17.45 -7.12 -3.28
C TYR A 271 -16.86 -8.17 -2.32
N LYS A 272 -16.41 -9.28 -2.90
CA LYS A 272 -15.73 -10.36 -2.19
C LYS A 272 -14.48 -10.79 -2.94
N SER A 273 -13.32 -10.66 -2.30
CA SER A 273 -12.08 -11.30 -2.72
C SER A 273 -12.14 -12.80 -2.43
N LEU A 274 -11.76 -13.60 -3.43
CA LEU A 274 -11.75 -15.05 -3.43
C LEU A 274 -10.31 -15.59 -3.54
N PRO A 275 -10.07 -16.87 -3.21
CA PRO A 275 -8.77 -17.51 -3.46
C PRO A 275 -8.35 -17.44 -4.93
N LYS A 276 -7.06 -17.67 -5.19
CA LYS A 276 -6.47 -17.60 -6.54
C LYS A 276 -6.64 -16.23 -7.23
N SER A 277 -6.69 -15.18 -6.42
CA SER A 277 -6.71 -13.79 -6.87
C SER A 277 -7.95 -13.42 -7.70
N PHE A 278 -9.08 -14.06 -7.42
CA PHE A 278 -10.37 -13.70 -7.98
C PHE A 278 -11.09 -12.68 -7.09
N GLU A 279 -11.99 -11.91 -7.69
CA GLU A 279 -12.92 -11.03 -7.01
C GLU A 279 -14.29 -11.17 -7.67
N ILE A 280 -15.35 -11.16 -6.88
CA ILE A 280 -16.71 -11.12 -7.39
C ILE A 280 -17.49 -9.98 -6.76
N SER A 281 -18.50 -9.49 -7.46
CA SER A 281 -19.40 -8.50 -6.91
C SER A 281 -20.83 -8.64 -7.42
N LEU A 282 -21.77 -8.11 -6.63
CA LEU A 282 -23.19 -7.98 -6.97
C LEU A 282 -23.72 -6.66 -6.40
N GLY A 283 -24.51 -5.95 -7.19
CA GLY A 283 -25.00 -4.63 -6.82
C GLY A 283 -26.10 -4.13 -7.74
N PHE A 284 -26.54 -2.91 -7.45
CA PHE A 284 -27.55 -2.20 -8.20
C PHE A 284 -27.30 -0.70 -8.18
N ARG A 285 -27.96 0.01 -9.09
CA ARG A 285 -28.05 1.47 -9.15
C ARG A 285 -29.46 1.87 -9.55
N SER A 286 -29.95 2.96 -8.99
CA SER A 286 -31.25 3.53 -9.29
C SER A 286 -31.06 4.99 -9.70
N LEU A 287 -31.65 5.36 -10.83
CA LEU A 287 -31.63 6.70 -11.40
C LEU A 287 -33.07 7.22 -11.43
N LYS A 288 -33.35 8.30 -10.72
CA LYS A 288 -34.67 8.93 -10.69
C LYS A 288 -34.63 10.22 -11.52
N TYR A 289 -35.38 10.20 -12.62
CA TYR A 289 -35.80 11.38 -13.39
C TYR A 289 -37.30 11.56 -13.15
N ASN A 290 -38.08 11.75 -14.22
CA ASN A 290 -39.54 11.60 -14.21
C ASN A 290 -39.96 10.15 -13.87
N SER A 291 -39.27 9.17 -14.46
CA SER A 291 -39.38 7.75 -14.16
C SER A 291 -38.14 7.24 -13.39
N THR A 292 -38.26 6.08 -12.74
CA THR A 292 -37.14 5.46 -12.00
C THR A 292 -36.56 4.30 -12.79
N THR A 293 -35.31 4.42 -13.23
CA THR A 293 -34.58 3.34 -13.90
C THR A 293 -33.73 2.57 -12.90
N ASN A 294 -33.96 1.25 -12.78
CA ASN A 294 -33.16 0.36 -11.94
C ASN A 294 -32.20 -0.47 -12.78
N ILE A 295 -30.93 -0.50 -12.40
CA ILE A 295 -29.86 -1.20 -13.10
C ILE A 295 -29.24 -2.20 -12.12
N TYR A 296 -29.28 -3.49 -12.46
CA TYR A 296 -28.62 -4.56 -11.70
C TYR A 296 -27.29 -4.93 -12.36
N THR A 297 -26.28 -5.17 -11.55
CA THR A 297 -24.93 -5.47 -12.04
C THR A 297 -24.21 -6.46 -11.13
N GLY A 298 -23.17 -7.06 -11.67
CA GLY A 298 -22.16 -7.78 -10.91
C GLY A 298 -20.84 -7.74 -11.65
N SER A 299 -19.79 -8.31 -11.07
CA SER A 299 -18.55 -8.50 -11.81
C SER A 299 -17.78 -9.73 -11.37
N ILE A 300 -16.93 -10.21 -12.27
CA ILE A 300 -15.90 -11.20 -11.98
C ILE A 300 -14.56 -10.57 -12.39
N GLY A 301 -13.68 -10.39 -11.42
CA GLY A 301 -12.33 -9.88 -11.56
C GLY A 301 -11.30 -10.97 -11.34
N TRP A 302 -10.17 -10.89 -12.05
CA TRP A 302 -9.05 -11.82 -11.90
C TRP A 302 -7.71 -11.10 -12.03
N TYR A 303 -6.88 -11.22 -10.99
CA TYR A 303 -5.52 -10.71 -10.99
C TYR A 303 -4.52 -11.81 -11.38
N THR A 304 -3.79 -11.59 -12.46
CA THR A 304 -2.78 -12.50 -13.01
C THR A 304 -1.42 -11.81 -13.08
N GLY A 305 -0.61 -12.00 -12.04
CA GLY A 305 0.64 -11.25 -11.87
C GLY A 305 0.36 -9.75 -11.75
N ASN A 306 0.89 -8.96 -12.67
CA ASN A 306 0.64 -7.52 -12.77
C ASN A 306 -0.49 -7.16 -13.76
N SER A 307 -1.34 -8.12 -14.15
CA SER A 307 -2.51 -7.89 -14.99
C SER A 307 -3.80 -8.05 -14.19
N TYR A 308 -4.83 -7.29 -14.56
CA TYR A 308 -6.19 -7.42 -14.03
C TYR A 308 -7.18 -7.49 -15.18
N TRP A 309 -8.02 -8.51 -15.12
CA TRP A 309 -9.16 -8.71 -16.02
C TRP A 309 -10.44 -8.53 -15.23
N SER A 310 -11.45 -7.89 -15.82
CA SER A 310 -12.79 -7.84 -15.23
C SER A 310 -13.86 -7.93 -16.31
N PHE A 311 -14.86 -8.77 -16.08
CA PHE A 311 -16.09 -8.77 -16.85
C PHE A 311 -17.25 -8.27 -15.98
N ARG A 312 -18.06 -7.37 -16.52
CA ARG A 312 -19.20 -6.76 -15.83
C ARG A 312 -20.42 -6.66 -16.76
N PRO A 313 -21.49 -7.44 -16.50
CA PRO A 313 -22.77 -7.26 -17.14
C PRO A 313 -23.64 -6.21 -16.41
N TYR A 314 -24.61 -5.67 -17.15
CA TYR A 314 -25.66 -4.79 -16.66
C TYR A 314 -27.01 -5.28 -17.19
N PHE A 315 -28.02 -5.22 -16.33
CA PHE A 315 -29.40 -5.58 -16.64
C PHE A 315 -30.30 -4.44 -16.20
N THR A 316 -31.04 -3.87 -17.14
CA THR A 316 -31.98 -2.76 -16.88
C THR A 316 -33.39 -3.21 -17.25
N PRO A 317 -34.19 -3.67 -16.27
CA PRO A 317 -35.59 -3.99 -16.52
C PRO A 317 -36.41 -2.74 -16.82
N GLY A 318 -37.34 -2.84 -17.76
CA GLY A 318 -38.37 -1.86 -18.11
C GLY A 318 -39.65 -2.55 -18.57
N ASP A 319 -40.68 -1.77 -18.90
CA ASP A 319 -42.02 -2.28 -19.18
C ASP A 319 -42.08 -3.17 -20.43
N SER A 320 -41.28 -2.84 -21.46
CA SER A 320 -41.20 -3.58 -22.72
C SER A 320 -40.10 -4.67 -22.74
N GLY A 321 -39.39 -4.91 -21.63
CA GLY A 321 -38.36 -5.94 -21.53
C GLY A 321 -37.13 -5.56 -20.70
N THR A 322 -36.05 -6.35 -20.79
CA THR A 322 -34.80 -6.09 -20.05
C THR A 322 -33.67 -5.78 -21.02
N SER A 323 -33.17 -4.54 -20.99
CA SER A 323 -31.97 -4.13 -21.70
C SER A 323 -30.71 -4.74 -21.07
N LYS A 324 -29.75 -5.16 -21.90
CA LYS A 324 -28.54 -5.87 -21.48
C LYS A 324 -27.31 -5.21 -22.10
N SER A 325 -26.30 -4.97 -21.27
CA SER A 325 -24.98 -4.54 -21.74
C SER A 325 -23.87 -5.20 -20.94
N GLY A 326 -22.65 -5.15 -21.48
CA GLY A 326 -21.50 -5.81 -20.89
C GLY A 326 -20.21 -5.09 -21.20
N THR A 327 -19.28 -5.13 -20.24
CA THR A 327 -17.94 -4.56 -20.41
C THR A 327 -16.87 -5.56 -19.99
N LEU A 328 -15.86 -5.70 -20.83
CA LEU A 328 -14.63 -6.41 -20.54
C LEU A 328 -13.51 -5.38 -20.38
N ASN A 329 -12.86 -5.37 -19.22
CA ASN A 329 -11.71 -4.51 -18.95
C ASN A 329 -10.46 -5.35 -18.76
N TYR A 330 -9.38 -4.87 -19.37
CA TYR A 330 -8.02 -5.32 -19.11
C TYR A 330 -7.22 -4.13 -18.57
N ARG A 331 -6.40 -4.38 -17.55
CA ARG A 331 -5.47 -3.42 -16.98
C ARG A 331 -4.11 -4.09 -16.76
N LYS A 332 -3.04 -3.42 -17.20
CA LYS A 332 -1.65 -3.84 -16.94
C LYS A 332 -0.99 -2.83 -16.00
N TYR A 333 -0.71 -3.27 -14.77
CA TYR A 333 0.05 -2.51 -13.79
C TYR A 333 1.53 -2.50 -14.13
N ARG A 334 2.18 -1.39 -13.81
CA ARG A 334 3.61 -1.17 -14.01
C ARG A 334 4.32 -1.15 -12.66
N SER A 335 4.74 0.03 -12.20
CA SER A 335 5.48 0.20 -10.95
C SER A 335 4.62 0.01 -9.71
N ASP A 336 3.34 0.36 -9.77
CA ASP A 336 2.37 0.22 -8.67
C ASP A 336 0.93 0.36 -9.20
N ALA A 337 -0.04 0.44 -8.28
CA ALA A 337 -1.47 0.52 -8.58
C ALA A 337 -1.90 1.81 -9.31
N ASP A 338 -1.13 2.90 -9.21
CA ASP A 338 -1.44 4.19 -9.84
C ASP A 338 -0.83 4.32 -11.25
N ASN A 339 0.08 3.41 -11.62
CA ASN A 339 0.79 3.42 -12.91
C ASN A 339 0.34 2.23 -13.77
N TYR A 340 -0.54 2.45 -14.74
CA TYR A 340 -1.09 1.37 -15.55
C TYR A 340 -1.56 1.85 -16.93
N PHE A 341 -1.68 0.88 -17.84
CA PHE A 341 -2.47 1.05 -19.06
C PHE A 341 -3.72 0.18 -18.99
N THR A 342 -4.79 0.58 -19.67
CA THR A 342 -6.05 -0.14 -19.69
C THR A 342 -6.69 -0.17 -21.08
N ILE A 343 -7.33 -1.31 -21.39
CA ILE A 343 -8.24 -1.48 -22.52
C ILE A 343 -9.60 -1.82 -21.95
N SER A 344 -10.65 -1.21 -22.49
CA SER A 344 -12.04 -1.52 -22.14
C SER A 344 -12.84 -1.71 -23.41
N ALA A 345 -13.40 -2.90 -23.61
CA ALA A 345 -14.32 -3.20 -24.69
C ALA A 345 -15.74 -3.38 -24.12
N GLY A 346 -16.75 -2.80 -24.76
CA GLY A 346 -18.13 -2.86 -24.29
C GLY A 346 -19.12 -3.08 -25.42
N ILE A 347 -20.22 -3.76 -25.09
CA ILE A 347 -21.35 -3.98 -25.99
C ILE A 347 -22.67 -3.64 -25.31
N GLY A 348 -23.65 -3.25 -26.11
CA GLY A 348 -24.99 -2.87 -25.66
C GLY A 348 -25.03 -1.48 -25.02
N PHE A 349 -26.23 -1.06 -24.68
CA PHE A 349 -26.48 0.25 -24.12
C PHE A 349 -26.61 0.21 -22.59
N SER A 350 -26.06 1.21 -21.90
CA SER A 350 -26.27 1.41 -20.46
C SER A 350 -26.82 2.82 -20.23
N PRO A 351 -27.99 2.95 -19.56
CA PRO A 351 -28.64 4.24 -19.29
C PRO A 351 -27.78 5.26 -18.54
N GLU A 352 -26.70 4.81 -17.87
CA GLU A 352 -25.81 5.69 -17.09
C GLU A 352 -25.12 6.78 -17.89
N ILE A 353 -24.94 6.57 -19.20
CA ILE A 353 -24.16 7.48 -20.05
C ILE A 353 -25.10 8.37 -20.88
N TYR A 354 -26.28 7.87 -21.27
CA TYR A 354 -27.13 8.49 -22.29
C TYR A 354 -28.64 8.23 -22.12
N ASN A 355 -29.20 8.26 -20.91
CA ASN A 355 -30.67 8.38 -20.84
C ASN A 355 -31.07 9.78 -21.33
N PHE A 356 -31.61 9.83 -22.53
CA PHE A 356 -32.20 11.02 -23.11
C PHE A 356 -33.72 10.94 -22.88
N ASP A 357 -34.24 11.80 -22.01
CA ASP A 357 -35.69 12.02 -21.92
C ASP A 357 -36.06 12.96 -23.08
N PHE A 358 -36.10 12.42 -24.30
CA PHE A 358 -36.86 13.05 -25.37
C PHE A 358 -38.30 12.62 -25.16
N GLU A 359 -39.22 13.56 -24.92
CA GLU A 359 -40.66 13.31 -24.87
C GLU A 359 -41.09 12.56 -26.14
N GLY A 360 -41.14 11.22 -26.09
CA GLY A 360 -41.48 10.37 -27.22
C GLY A 360 -40.80 9.00 -27.25
N ASN A 361 -41.50 7.98 -26.73
CA ASN A 361 -41.26 6.54 -26.82
C ASN A 361 -40.01 5.96 -26.11
N GLU A 362 -40.18 5.65 -24.82
CA GLU A 362 -39.29 4.81 -24.01
C GLU A 362 -39.14 3.37 -24.54
N ASP A 363 -40.07 2.90 -25.40
CA ASP A 363 -40.14 1.51 -25.88
C ASP A 363 -39.02 1.07 -26.85
N ASN A 364 -38.26 2.00 -27.45
CA ASN A 364 -37.21 1.69 -28.44
C ASN A 364 -35.77 1.64 -27.86
N ILE A 365 -35.57 1.89 -26.56
CA ILE A 365 -34.23 1.92 -25.94
C ILE A 365 -33.74 0.49 -25.55
N ILE A 366 -34.62 -0.51 -25.59
CA ILE A 366 -34.34 -1.88 -25.11
C ILE A 366 -33.34 -2.63 -26.00
N GLU A 367 -33.25 -2.30 -27.28
CA GLU A 367 -32.40 -3.01 -28.26
C GLU A 367 -31.20 -2.22 -28.80
N LEU A 368 -30.93 -1.03 -28.25
CA LEU A 368 -29.95 -0.12 -28.85
C LEU A 368 -28.55 -0.74 -28.96
N GLN A 369 -28.10 -0.91 -30.21
CA GLN A 369 -26.84 -1.58 -30.50
C GLN A 369 -25.67 -0.59 -30.35
N SER A 370 -24.77 -0.89 -29.43
CA SER A 370 -23.56 -0.10 -29.22
C SER A 370 -22.34 -1.00 -29.06
N GLN A 371 -21.22 -0.58 -29.64
CA GLN A 371 -19.92 -1.20 -29.49
C GLN A 371 -18.91 -0.12 -29.12
N LYS A 372 -18.14 -0.35 -28.06
CA LYS A 372 -17.21 0.63 -27.50
C LYS A 372 -15.83 0.03 -27.30
N LEU A 373 -14.80 0.80 -27.64
CA LEU A 373 -13.42 0.52 -27.28
C LEU A 373 -12.80 1.76 -26.63
N ASN A 374 -12.19 1.59 -25.45
CA ASN A 374 -11.43 2.63 -24.79
C ASN A 374 -10.01 2.17 -24.49
N LEU A 375 -9.08 3.10 -24.62
CA LEU A 375 -7.69 2.98 -24.22
C LEU A 375 -7.41 4.03 -23.15
N GLY A 376 -6.62 3.68 -22.14
CA GLY A 376 -6.19 4.62 -21.13
C GLY A 376 -4.76 4.38 -20.67
N TYR A 377 -4.08 5.46 -20.31
CA TYR A 377 -2.73 5.45 -19.77
C TYR A 377 -2.63 6.37 -18.56
N TYR A 378 -2.12 5.83 -17.46
CA TYR A 378 -2.06 6.50 -16.16
C TYR A 378 -0.66 6.37 -15.56
N PHE A 379 -0.15 7.45 -14.98
CA PHE A 379 1.17 7.49 -14.37
C PHE A 379 1.25 8.50 -13.24
N THR A 380 2.26 8.36 -12.39
CA THR A 380 2.55 9.29 -11.29
C THR A 380 3.88 10.00 -11.47
N SER A 381 4.01 11.19 -10.89
CA SER A 381 5.29 11.90 -10.78
C SER A 381 6.27 11.14 -9.88
N ASN A 382 7.58 11.44 -9.96
CA ASN A 382 8.63 10.78 -9.16
C ASN A 382 8.42 10.87 -7.63
N ASN A 383 7.63 11.85 -7.16
CA ASN A 383 7.27 12.00 -5.75
C ASN A 383 5.95 11.31 -5.36
N LYS A 384 5.28 10.65 -6.30
CA LYS A 384 3.97 9.99 -6.18
C LYS A 384 2.82 10.89 -5.68
N LYS A 385 3.02 12.21 -5.67
CA LYS A 385 1.99 13.18 -5.25
C LYS A 385 1.01 13.49 -6.38
N ASN A 386 1.48 13.57 -7.62
CA ASN A 386 0.63 13.86 -8.78
C ASN A 386 0.40 12.58 -9.58
N ALA A 387 -0.86 12.23 -9.81
CA ALA A 387 -1.27 11.21 -10.75
C ALA A 387 -1.90 11.89 -11.98
N TRP A 388 -1.58 11.37 -13.15
CA TRP A 388 -2.07 11.86 -14.44
C TRP A 388 -2.70 10.71 -15.21
N GLY A 389 -3.69 11.00 -16.02
CA GLY A 389 -4.34 10.02 -16.88
C GLY A 389 -4.82 10.62 -18.18
N THR A 390 -4.74 9.84 -19.24
CA THR A 390 -5.36 10.14 -20.53
C THR A 390 -6.21 8.96 -20.95
N LYS A 391 -7.38 9.25 -21.54
CA LYS A 391 -8.31 8.26 -22.08
C LYS A 391 -8.71 8.63 -23.49
N LEU A 392 -8.72 7.64 -24.37
CA LEU A 392 -9.24 7.72 -25.73
C LEU A 392 -10.35 6.68 -25.88
N GLY A 393 -11.45 7.05 -26.52
CA GLY A 393 -12.58 6.17 -26.75
C GLY A 393 -13.11 6.29 -28.17
N ILE A 394 -13.55 5.17 -28.72
CA ILE A 394 -14.36 5.13 -29.94
C ILE A 394 -15.61 4.29 -29.64
N THR A 395 -16.77 4.83 -30.01
CA THR A 395 -18.06 4.15 -29.86
C THR A 395 -18.78 4.18 -31.21
N HIS A 396 -19.26 3.02 -31.65
CA HIS A 396 -20.21 2.91 -32.76
C HIS A 396 -21.58 2.61 -32.16
N GLN A 397 -22.54 3.51 -32.36
CA GLN A 397 -23.82 3.47 -31.67
C GLN A 397 -24.97 3.72 -32.63
N GLU A 398 -26.03 2.93 -32.48
CA GLU A 398 -27.30 3.13 -33.16
C GLU A 398 -28.02 4.39 -32.66
N ILE A 399 -28.68 5.11 -33.56
CA ILE A 399 -29.46 6.31 -33.22
C ILE A 399 -30.76 5.88 -32.54
N SER A 400 -31.00 6.34 -31.32
CA SER A 400 -32.12 5.91 -30.49
C SER A 400 -33.51 6.19 -31.10
N PHE A 401 -33.61 7.23 -31.92
CA PHE A 401 -34.85 7.63 -32.61
C PHE A 401 -34.84 7.30 -34.11
N ASP A 402 -33.80 6.64 -34.61
CA ASP A 402 -33.69 6.22 -36.02
C ASP A 402 -33.01 4.83 -36.11
N PRO A 403 -33.71 3.76 -35.70
CA PRO A 403 -33.16 2.41 -35.65
C PRO A 403 -32.62 1.93 -37.01
N GLY A 404 -31.52 1.17 -36.99
CA GLY A 404 -30.78 0.75 -38.18
C GLY A 404 -29.75 1.77 -38.69
N ASN A 405 -29.80 3.02 -38.22
CA ASN A 405 -28.81 4.05 -38.53
C ASN A 405 -27.84 4.25 -37.37
N TYR A 406 -26.54 4.41 -37.70
CA TYR A 406 -25.46 4.45 -36.71
C TYR A 406 -24.59 5.70 -36.84
N PHE A 407 -24.01 6.14 -35.73
CA PHE A 407 -23.02 7.20 -35.68
C PHE A 407 -21.80 6.79 -34.84
N TRP A 408 -20.71 7.53 -35.02
CA TRP A 408 -19.48 7.38 -34.27
C TRP A 408 -19.35 8.45 -33.21
N ILE A 409 -18.84 8.06 -32.05
CA ILE A 409 -18.46 8.95 -30.95
C ILE A 409 -16.97 8.78 -30.68
N TYR A 410 -16.22 9.87 -30.71
CA TYR A 410 -14.81 9.91 -30.36
C TYR A 410 -14.66 10.64 -29.02
N SER A 411 -14.20 9.92 -28.00
CA SER A 411 -14.04 10.44 -26.64
C SER A 411 -12.57 10.75 -26.35
N PHE A 412 -12.29 11.92 -25.82
CA PHE A 412 -10.98 12.28 -25.28
C PHE A 412 -11.12 12.76 -23.83
N GLY A 413 -10.33 12.18 -22.94
CA GLY A 413 -10.33 12.54 -21.52
C GLY A 413 -8.93 12.74 -20.95
N ILE A 414 -8.78 13.73 -20.08
CA ILE A 414 -7.59 13.98 -19.27
C ILE A 414 -8.00 14.03 -17.80
N SER A 415 -7.19 13.42 -16.94
CA SER A 415 -7.35 13.49 -15.49
C SER A 415 -6.05 13.86 -14.79
N TRP A 416 -6.19 14.58 -13.68
CA TRP A 416 -5.11 14.89 -12.75
C TRP A 416 -5.60 14.68 -11.31
N GLU A 417 -4.75 14.18 -10.43
CA GLU A 417 -5.02 14.03 -9.01
C GLU A 417 -3.77 14.38 -8.19
N LEU A 418 -3.94 15.20 -7.15
CA LEU A 418 -2.93 15.57 -6.18
C LEU A 418 -3.23 14.91 -4.83
N LYS A 419 -2.32 14.07 -4.35
CA LYS A 419 -2.34 13.48 -3.01
C LYS A 419 -1.62 14.40 -2.02
N PHE A 420 -2.22 14.60 -0.86
CA PHE A 420 -1.68 15.43 0.22
C PHE A 420 -2.15 14.94 1.59
N ARG A 421 -1.48 15.44 2.63
CA ARG A 421 -1.73 15.08 4.02
C ARG A 421 -3.01 15.72 4.58
#